data_AF-A0A484GNV4-F1
#
_entry.id   AF-A0A484GNV4-F1
#
_cell.length_a   1.000
_cell.length_b   1.000
_cell.length_c   1.000
_cell.angle_alpha   90.00
_cell.angle_beta   90.00
_cell.angle_gamma   90.00
#
_symmetry.space_group_name_H-M   'P 1'
#
loop_
_entity.id
_entity.type
_entity.pdbx_description
1 polymer ?
#
loop_
_entity_poly.entity_id
_entity_poly.type
_entity_poly.pdbx_seq_one_letter_code
_entity_poly.pdbx_strand_id
1 'polypeptide(L)'
;MDPDGSEQDPETKKYSSVCVGREEDIKKSERMTAVVHDREVVIFYHRGEYHAMDIRCYHSGGPLHLGEIEEFDGRPCIVCPWHKYKITLATGEGLYQSINPKDPSAKPKWCSKGIKQRIHTVTVDNGNIYVTLSNEPFRCDSDFYATGIFKVIQSSS
;
A
#
# COMPACT_ATOMS: atom_id res chain seq x y z
N MET A 1 21.31 -34.27 25.67
CA MET A 1 20.40 -33.28 26.27
C MET A 1 20.72 -32.00 25.53
N ASP A 2 20.06 -31.78 24.41
CA ASP A 2 20.28 -30.62 23.55
C ASP A 2 19.24 -29.56 23.92
N PRO A 3 19.64 -28.40 24.44
CA PRO A 3 18.72 -27.30 24.67
C PRO A 3 19.11 -26.16 23.73
N ASP A 4 18.64 -26.16 22.49
CA ASP A 4 18.57 -24.91 21.73
C ASP A 4 17.45 -24.95 20.70
N GLY A 5 16.24 -24.75 21.21
CA GLY A 5 15.08 -24.39 20.41
C GLY A 5 14.49 -23.14 21.04
N SER A 6 15.07 -21.98 20.77
CA SER A 6 14.45 -20.71 21.14
C SER A 6 13.15 -20.54 20.34
N GLU A 7 12.04 -21.01 20.91
CA GLU A 7 10.70 -20.77 20.39
C GLU A 7 10.44 -19.26 20.44
N GLN A 8 10.62 -18.59 19.30
CA GLN A 8 10.25 -17.18 19.16
C GLN A 8 8.73 -17.06 19.28
N ASP A 9 8.28 -16.13 20.11
CA ASP A 9 6.87 -15.85 20.33
C ASP A 9 6.16 -15.53 18.99
N PRO A 10 5.02 -16.18 18.68
CA PRO A 10 4.32 -16.06 17.40
C PRO A 10 3.90 -14.63 17.04
N GLU A 11 3.68 -13.74 18.01
CA GLU A 11 3.42 -12.32 17.72
C GLU A 11 4.67 -11.61 17.20
N THR A 12 5.83 -11.91 17.78
CA THR A 12 7.12 -11.32 17.36
C THR A 12 7.50 -11.73 15.94
N LYS A 13 7.11 -12.93 15.51
CA LYS A 13 7.38 -13.46 14.16
C LYS A 13 6.59 -12.74 13.06
N LYS A 14 5.37 -12.24 13.37
CA LYS A 14 4.49 -11.57 12.39
C LYS A 14 5.00 -10.19 11.95
N TYR A 15 5.90 -9.61 12.72
CA TYR A 15 6.50 -8.30 12.47
C TYR A 15 7.98 -8.38 12.10
N SER A 16 8.49 -9.58 11.79
CA SER A 16 9.84 -9.72 11.26
C SER A 16 9.89 -9.26 9.80
N SER A 17 11.02 -8.69 9.39
CA SER A 17 11.27 -8.33 8.00
C SER A 17 11.33 -9.57 7.11
N VAL A 18 10.74 -9.51 5.91
CA VAL A 18 10.76 -10.58 4.91
C VAL A 18 11.46 -10.07 3.66
N CYS A 19 12.43 -10.82 3.14
CA CYS A 19 13.09 -10.51 1.87
C CYS A 19 12.10 -10.74 0.73
N VAL A 20 11.83 -9.70 -0.07
CA VAL A 20 10.82 -9.73 -1.15
C VAL A 20 11.42 -9.72 -2.55
N GLY A 21 12.72 -9.49 -2.69
CA GLY A 21 13.40 -9.48 -3.99
C GLY A 21 14.68 -8.66 -4.01
N ARG A 22 15.31 -8.54 -5.18
CA ARG A 22 16.51 -7.74 -5.38
C ARG A 22 16.17 -6.29 -5.68
N GLU A 23 17.03 -5.39 -5.23
CA GLU A 23 16.89 -3.96 -5.46
C GLU A 23 16.97 -3.60 -6.96
N GLU A 24 17.84 -4.28 -7.71
CA GLU A 24 18.00 -4.07 -9.16
C GLU A 24 16.72 -4.39 -9.94
N ASP A 25 15.98 -5.41 -9.51
CA ASP A 25 14.77 -5.87 -10.20
C ASP A 25 13.66 -4.83 -10.08
N ILE A 26 13.42 -4.30 -8.87
CA ILE A 26 12.39 -3.27 -8.68
C ILE A 26 12.78 -1.94 -9.34
N LYS A 27 14.07 -1.58 -9.33
CA LYS A 27 14.53 -0.36 -10.00
C LYS A 27 14.25 -0.40 -11.50
N LYS A 28 14.22 -1.61 -12.09
CA LYS A 28 13.93 -1.84 -13.49
C LYS A 28 12.42 -1.94 -13.78
N SER A 29 11.66 -2.62 -12.93
CA SER A 29 10.21 -2.81 -13.13
C SER A 29 9.34 -1.71 -12.53
N GLU A 30 9.92 -0.82 -11.73
CA GLU A 30 9.29 0.22 -10.90
C GLU A 30 8.28 -0.28 -9.86
N ARG A 31 7.93 -1.57 -9.87
CA ARG A 31 7.05 -2.20 -8.89
C ARG A 31 7.22 -3.71 -8.82
N MET A 32 6.86 -4.30 -7.70
CA MET A 32 6.72 -5.74 -7.51
C MET A 32 5.64 -6.06 -6.47
N THR A 33 5.21 -7.31 -6.42
CA THR A 33 4.24 -7.80 -5.43
C THR A 33 4.86 -8.92 -4.61
N ALA A 34 4.47 -9.05 -3.34
CA ALA A 34 4.96 -10.09 -2.45
C ALA A 34 3.88 -10.52 -1.45
N VAL A 35 4.09 -11.69 -0.85
CA VAL A 35 3.33 -12.15 0.32
C VAL A 35 4.24 -12.05 1.54
N VAL A 36 3.82 -11.31 2.55
CA VAL A 36 4.56 -11.08 3.80
C VAL A 36 3.66 -11.51 4.95
N HIS A 37 4.01 -12.58 5.67
CA HIS A 37 3.21 -13.13 6.77
C HIS A 37 1.71 -13.26 6.43
N ASP A 38 1.42 -13.93 5.30
CA ASP A 38 0.07 -14.15 4.73
C ASP A 38 -0.68 -12.90 4.26
N ARG A 39 0.00 -11.76 4.16
CA ARG A 39 -0.56 -10.50 3.64
C ARG A 39 0.03 -10.18 2.27
N GLU A 40 -0.82 -10.05 1.26
CA GLU A 40 -0.38 -9.61 -0.08
C GLU A 40 -0.10 -8.10 -0.10
N VAL A 41 1.10 -7.72 -0.50
CA VAL A 41 1.55 -6.32 -0.58
C VAL A 41 2.06 -5.99 -1.98
N VAL A 42 1.99 -4.71 -2.33
CA VAL A 42 2.66 -4.13 -3.50
C VAL A 42 3.76 -3.18 -3.02
N ILE A 43 4.92 -3.27 -3.65
CA ILE A 43 6.05 -2.37 -3.46
C ILE A 43 6.21 -1.56 -4.74
N PHE A 44 6.27 -0.24 -4.60
CA PHE A 44 6.58 0.70 -5.67
C PHE A 44 7.97 1.29 -5.46
N TYR A 45 8.71 1.48 -6.54
CA TYR A 45 9.90 2.31 -6.59
C TYR A 45 9.59 3.54 -7.44
N HIS A 46 9.56 4.71 -6.81
CA HIS A 46 9.19 5.95 -7.48
C HIS A 46 10.11 7.08 -7.00
N ARG A 47 10.72 7.80 -7.95
CA ARG A 47 11.62 8.94 -7.67
C ARG A 47 12.74 8.63 -6.66
N GLY A 48 13.27 7.42 -6.67
CA GLY A 48 14.34 7.00 -5.76
C GLY A 48 13.86 6.49 -4.39
N GLU A 49 12.56 6.49 -4.14
CA GLU A 49 11.97 6.05 -2.88
C GLU A 49 11.19 4.74 -3.05
N TYR A 50 11.14 3.95 -1.98
CA TYR A 50 10.37 2.71 -1.91
C TYR A 50 9.13 2.90 -1.07
N HIS A 51 7.99 2.41 -1.55
CA HIS A 51 6.72 2.47 -0.85
C HIS A 51 6.05 1.10 -0.90
N ALA A 52 5.79 0.50 0.26
CA ALA A 52 5.00 -0.73 0.35
C ALA A 52 3.62 -0.45 0.92
N MET A 53 2.59 -1.06 0.35
CA MET A 53 1.22 -0.96 0.86
C MET A 53 0.44 -2.24 0.55
N ASP A 54 -0.71 -2.40 1.18
CA ASP A 54 -1.66 -3.45 0.83
C ASP A 54 -1.97 -3.47 -0.67
N ILE A 55 -1.97 -4.65 -1.30
CA ILE A 55 -2.18 -4.77 -2.75
C ILE A 55 -3.62 -4.44 -3.19
N ARG A 56 -4.60 -4.61 -2.29
CA ARG A 56 -6.03 -4.43 -2.57
C ARG A 56 -6.49 -3.05 -2.12
N CYS A 57 -7.10 -2.30 -3.04
CA CYS A 57 -7.61 -0.96 -2.78
C CYS A 57 -8.67 -0.96 -1.67
N TYR A 58 -8.53 -0.08 -0.69
CA TYR A 58 -9.46 0.07 0.43
C TYR A 58 -10.92 0.33 0.04
N HIS A 59 -11.20 0.79 -1.18
CA HIS A 59 -12.55 1.12 -1.62
C HIS A 59 -13.39 -0.14 -1.87
N SER A 60 -12.91 -1.00 -2.76
CA SER A 60 -13.65 -2.20 -3.21
C SER A 60 -12.74 -3.39 -3.54
N GLY A 61 -11.50 -3.38 -3.06
CA GLY A 61 -10.53 -4.47 -3.25
C GLY A 61 -9.83 -4.50 -4.61
N GLY A 62 -9.89 -3.40 -5.36
CA GLY A 62 -9.26 -3.31 -6.69
C GLY A 62 -7.74 -3.50 -6.68
N PRO A 63 -7.14 -3.99 -7.78
CA PRO A 63 -5.73 -4.38 -7.84
C PRO A 63 -4.81 -3.15 -7.98
N LEU A 64 -4.25 -2.66 -6.87
CA LEU A 64 -3.41 -1.45 -6.90
C LEU A 64 -2.10 -1.65 -7.67
N HIS A 65 -1.56 -2.86 -7.72
CA HIS A 65 -0.37 -3.18 -8.51
C HIS A 65 -0.56 -2.97 -10.03
N LEU A 66 -1.80 -2.86 -10.51
CA LEU A 66 -2.15 -2.52 -11.90
C LEU A 66 -2.55 -1.05 -12.10
N GLY A 67 -2.46 -0.23 -11.05
CA GLY A 67 -2.76 1.20 -11.13
C GLY A 67 -1.62 2.02 -11.73
N GLU A 68 -1.92 3.26 -12.09
CA GLU A 68 -0.90 4.22 -12.54
C GLU A 68 -0.46 5.13 -11.39
N ILE A 69 0.82 5.52 -11.38
CA ILE A 69 1.32 6.51 -10.42
C ILE A 69 1.22 7.90 -11.06
N GLU A 70 0.45 8.78 -10.45
CA GLU A 70 0.21 10.15 -10.90
C GLU A 70 0.40 11.14 -9.75
N GLU A 71 0.67 12.42 -10.06
CA GLU A 71 0.85 13.46 -9.05
C GLU A 71 -0.43 14.27 -8.84
N PHE A 72 -0.90 14.32 -7.59
CA PHE A 72 -2.04 15.14 -7.20
C PHE A 72 -1.66 15.99 -5.99
N ASP A 73 -1.88 17.30 -6.06
CA ASP A 73 -1.55 18.22 -4.96
C ASP A 73 -0.07 18.13 -4.54
N GLY A 74 0.83 17.93 -5.52
CA GLY A 74 2.27 17.74 -5.31
C GLY A 74 2.65 16.39 -4.68
N ARG A 75 1.70 15.45 -4.54
CA ARG A 75 1.91 14.16 -3.89
C ARG A 75 1.78 13.01 -4.89
N PRO A 76 2.77 12.09 -4.99
CA PRO A 76 2.66 10.91 -5.83
C PRO A 76 1.60 9.97 -5.25
N CYS A 77 0.68 9.53 -6.09
CA CYS A 77 -0.43 8.66 -5.72
C CYS A 77 -0.56 7.49 -6.68
N ILE A 78 -0.83 6.30 -6.14
CA ILE A 78 -1.35 5.19 -6.95
C ILE A 78 -2.84 5.44 -7.25
N VAL A 79 -3.22 5.34 -8.51
CA VAL A 79 -4.59 5.49 -8.99
C VAL A 79 -5.19 4.11 -9.20
N CYS A 80 -6.17 3.76 -8.36
CA CYS A 80 -6.85 2.47 -8.45
C CYS A 80 -7.50 2.30 -9.84
N PRO A 81 -7.23 1.20 -10.56
CA PRO A 81 -7.70 1.03 -11.94
C PRO A 81 -9.22 0.95 -12.05
N TRP A 82 -9.91 0.52 -11.00
CA TRP A 82 -11.37 0.33 -10.99
C TRP A 82 -12.14 1.64 -10.85
N HIS A 83 -11.98 2.35 -9.73
CA HIS A 83 -12.79 3.54 -9.42
C HIS A 83 -11.99 4.84 -9.35
N LYS A 84 -10.71 4.82 -9.78
CA LYS A 84 -9.82 5.99 -9.89
C LYS A 84 -9.59 6.74 -8.57
N TYR A 85 -9.74 6.03 -7.45
CA TYR A 85 -9.34 6.49 -6.13
C TYR A 85 -7.83 6.72 -6.10
N LYS A 86 -7.43 7.87 -5.54
CA LYS A 86 -6.04 8.33 -5.48
C LYS A 86 -5.54 8.10 -4.07
N ILE A 87 -4.47 7.32 -3.95
CA ILE A 87 -3.91 6.92 -2.66
C ILE A 87 -2.46 7.37 -2.63
N THR A 88 -2.08 8.21 -1.69
CA THR A 88 -0.70 8.69 -1.58
C THR A 88 0.26 7.53 -1.32
N LEU A 89 1.41 7.53 -2.01
CA LEU A 89 2.41 6.47 -1.82
C LEU A 89 3.06 6.51 -0.43
N ALA A 90 3.32 7.72 0.07
CA ALA A 90 4.03 7.92 1.33
C ALA A 90 3.18 7.60 2.57
N THR A 91 1.89 7.95 2.55
CA THR A 91 1.03 7.92 3.75
C THR A 91 -0.22 7.06 3.63
N GLY A 92 -0.56 6.59 2.42
CA GLY A 92 -1.76 5.79 2.19
C GLY A 92 -3.06 6.58 2.31
N GLU A 93 -3.00 7.91 2.23
CA GLU A 93 -4.16 8.79 2.33
C GLU A 93 -5.00 8.77 1.06
N GLY A 94 -6.32 8.72 1.22
CA GLY A 94 -7.26 8.82 0.10
C GLY A 94 -7.54 10.27 -0.27
N LEU A 95 -7.09 10.72 -1.45
CA LEU A 95 -7.28 12.10 -1.91
C LEU A 95 -8.55 12.27 -2.75
N TYR A 96 -9.19 13.44 -2.61
CA TYR A 96 -10.33 13.84 -3.44
C TYR A 96 -10.34 15.36 -3.63
N GLN A 97 -11.06 15.82 -4.66
CA GLN A 97 -11.33 17.24 -4.84
C GLN A 97 -12.69 17.58 -4.23
N SER A 98 -12.71 18.55 -3.32
CA SER A 98 -13.94 19.14 -2.81
C SER A 98 -14.44 20.18 -3.81
N ILE A 99 -15.64 19.95 -4.33
CA ILE A 99 -16.34 20.84 -5.26
C ILE A 99 -17.53 21.46 -4.54
N ASN A 100 -17.69 22.78 -4.61
CA ASN A 100 -18.86 23.45 -4.08
C ASN A 100 -19.99 23.45 -5.13
N PRO A 101 -21.07 22.67 -4.96
CA PRO A 101 -22.14 22.63 -5.96
C PRO A 101 -22.91 23.96 -6.08
N LYS A 102 -22.86 24.82 -5.05
CA LYS A 102 -23.48 26.15 -5.07
C LYS A 102 -22.64 27.22 -5.78
N ASP A 103 -21.35 26.93 -5.99
CA ASP A 103 -20.45 27.77 -6.77
C ASP A 103 -19.53 26.89 -7.61
N PRO A 104 -20.02 26.42 -8.79
CA PRO A 104 -19.23 25.59 -9.69
C PRO A 104 -18.00 26.29 -10.27
N SER A 105 -17.90 27.63 -10.15
CA SER A 105 -16.76 28.40 -10.63
C SER A 105 -15.59 28.40 -9.64
N ALA A 106 -15.84 28.03 -8.38
CA ALA A 106 -14.80 27.90 -7.38
C ALA A 106 -13.79 26.82 -7.79
N LYS A 107 -12.50 27.15 -7.69
CA LYS A 107 -11.43 26.19 -7.96
C LYS A 107 -11.54 25.01 -7.00
N PRO A 108 -11.57 23.75 -7.50
CA PRO A 108 -11.62 22.57 -6.65
C PRO A 108 -10.42 22.55 -5.70
N LYS A 109 -10.66 22.21 -4.44
CA LYS A 109 -9.59 22.07 -3.43
C LYS A 109 -9.30 20.61 -3.18
N TRP A 110 -8.04 20.23 -3.16
CA TRP A 110 -7.63 18.89 -2.73
C TRP A 110 -7.84 18.73 -1.23
N CYS A 111 -8.38 17.57 -0.86
CA CYS A 111 -8.70 17.19 0.51
C CYS A 111 -8.28 15.74 0.73
N SER A 112 -8.00 15.39 1.99
CA SER A 112 -7.66 14.03 2.41
C SER A 112 -8.81 13.39 3.19
N LYS A 113 -9.03 12.10 2.96
CA LYS A 113 -9.91 11.25 3.78
C LYS A 113 -9.19 10.65 5.00
N GLY A 114 -7.95 11.07 5.28
CA GLY A 114 -7.05 10.40 6.21
C GLY A 114 -6.42 9.14 5.61
N ILE A 115 -5.67 8.40 6.42
CA ILE A 115 -5.05 7.13 6.04
C ILE A 115 -6.14 6.10 5.74
N LYS A 116 -6.10 5.54 4.53
CA LYS A 116 -7.10 4.59 4.01
C LYS A 116 -6.47 3.29 3.51
N GLN A 117 -5.26 3.39 2.99
CA GLN A 117 -4.44 2.27 2.58
C GLN A 117 -3.30 2.06 3.60
N ARG A 118 -3.12 0.85 4.13
CA ARG A 118 -2.04 0.59 5.08
C ARG A 118 -0.69 0.63 4.35
N ILE A 119 0.22 1.44 4.87
CA ILE A 119 1.61 1.49 4.43
C ILE A 119 2.44 0.54 5.29
N HIS A 120 3.42 -0.11 4.67
CA HIS A 120 4.37 -1.00 5.32
C HIS A 120 5.79 -0.45 5.15
N THR A 121 6.68 -0.87 6.03
CA THR A 121 8.06 -0.40 6.01
C THR A 121 8.86 -1.17 4.96
N VAL A 122 9.63 -0.44 4.15
CA VAL A 122 10.61 -1.01 3.23
C VAL A 122 12.01 -0.67 3.70
N THR A 123 12.88 -1.65 3.77
CA THR A 123 14.31 -1.46 4.03
C THR A 123 15.13 -2.14 2.94
N VAL A 124 16.23 -1.52 2.53
CA VAL A 124 17.17 -2.12 1.60
C VAL A 124 18.45 -2.44 2.34
N ASP A 125 18.88 -3.70 2.25
CA ASP A 125 20.15 -4.15 2.84
C ASP A 125 20.86 -5.10 1.87
N ASN A 126 22.15 -4.85 1.63
CA ASN A 126 23.00 -5.67 0.74
C ASN A 126 22.38 -5.96 -0.64
N GLY A 127 21.70 -4.96 -1.23
CA GLY A 127 21.05 -5.09 -2.54
C GLY A 127 19.75 -5.91 -2.55
N ASN A 128 19.21 -6.26 -1.38
CA ASN A 128 17.94 -6.92 -1.21
C ASN A 128 16.91 -5.99 -0.58
N ILE A 129 15.65 -6.15 -0.98
CA ILE A 129 14.52 -5.41 -0.44
C ILE A 129 13.85 -6.28 0.62
N TYR A 130 13.60 -5.69 1.77
CA TYR A 130 12.85 -6.30 2.85
C TYR A 130 11.61 -5.47 3.15
N VAL A 131 10.51 -6.16 3.44
CA VAL A 131 9.26 -5.54 3.88
C VAL A 131 8.92 -6.00 5.29
N THR A 132 8.53 -5.04 6.12
CA THR A 132 8.04 -5.26 7.48
C THR A 132 6.61 -4.74 7.59
N LEU A 133 5.68 -5.60 8.01
CA LEU A 133 4.28 -5.19 8.13
C LEU A 133 4.11 -4.15 9.24
N SER A 134 3.53 -3.00 8.92
CA SER A 134 3.11 -2.02 9.93
C SER A 134 1.87 -2.48 10.70
N ASN A 135 1.86 -2.26 12.02
CA ASN A 135 0.68 -2.32 12.89
C ASN A 135 0.01 -0.95 13.10
N GLU A 136 0.62 0.14 12.62
CA GLU A 136 0.09 1.49 12.72
C GLU A 136 -0.44 2.00 11.37
N PRO A 137 -1.56 2.75 11.34
CA PRO A 137 -2.48 2.96 12.47
C PRO A 137 -3.16 1.66 12.91
N PHE A 138 -3.69 1.64 14.15
CA PHE A 138 -4.40 0.47 14.71
C PHE A 138 -5.39 -0.19 13.74
N ARG A 139 -6.13 0.62 12.96
CA ARG A 139 -7.03 0.14 11.90
C ARG A 139 -6.92 0.97 10.64
N CYS A 140 -7.04 0.31 9.51
CA CYS A 140 -7.08 0.90 8.18
C CYS A 140 -8.19 0.26 7.34
N ASP A 141 -8.86 1.03 6.49
CA ASP A 141 -9.99 0.53 5.67
C ASP A 141 -9.56 -0.65 4.77
N SER A 142 -8.32 -0.63 4.30
CA SER A 142 -7.70 -1.71 3.51
C SER A 142 -7.54 -3.05 4.24
N ASP A 143 -7.53 -3.07 5.58
CA ASP A 143 -7.38 -4.31 6.37
C ASP A 143 -8.45 -5.35 6.05
N PHE A 144 -9.66 -4.89 5.72
CA PHE A 144 -10.78 -5.73 5.32
C PHE A 144 -10.47 -6.58 4.08
N TYR A 145 -9.71 -6.02 3.12
CA TYR A 145 -9.33 -6.69 1.87
C TYR A 145 -7.96 -7.40 1.95
N ALA A 146 -7.32 -7.38 3.12
CA ALA A 146 -5.99 -7.94 3.31
C ALA A 146 -5.97 -9.24 4.13
N THR A 147 -7.06 -9.55 4.85
CA THR A 147 -7.05 -10.60 5.91
C THR A 147 -8.23 -11.58 5.87
N GLY A 148 -9.08 -11.57 4.84
CA GLY A 148 -10.31 -12.39 4.85
C GLY A 148 -10.76 -12.96 3.51
N ILE A 149 -11.82 -13.79 3.57
CA ILE A 149 -12.60 -14.22 2.40
C ILE A 149 -13.56 -13.08 2.04
N PHE A 150 -13.13 -12.18 1.15
CA PHE A 150 -13.96 -11.07 0.68
C PHE A 150 -14.40 -11.27 -0.77
N LYS A 151 -15.61 -10.79 -1.11
CA LYS A 151 -16.07 -10.66 -2.51
C LYS A 151 -15.70 -9.27 -3.02
N VAL A 152 -14.94 -9.23 -4.11
CA VAL A 152 -14.46 -8.00 -4.74
C VAL A 152 -15.56 -7.45 -5.66
N ILE A 153 -15.96 -6.18 -5.48
CA ILE A 153 -17.04 -5.56 -6.28
C ILE A 153 -16.41 -4.71 -7.39
N GLN A 154 -16.44 -5.22 -8.62
CA GLN A 154 -16.08 -4.46 -9.81
C GLN A 154 -17.37 -4.04 -10.52
N SER A 155 -17.75 -2.77 -10.42
CA SER A 155 -18.79 -2.19 -11.26
C SER A 155 -18.20 -1.79 -12.61
N SER A 156 -18.68 -2.42 -13.68
CA SER A 156 -18.36 -2.06 -15.06
C SER A 156 -18.93 -0.67 -15.37
N SER A 157 -18.08 0.26 -15.80
CA SER A 157 -18.51 1.48 -16.49
C SER A 157 -18.54 1.26 -17.99
#